data_AF-A0A355FAU3-F1
#
_entry.id   AF-A0A355FAU3-F1
#
_cell.length_a   1.000
_cell.length_b   1.000
_cell.length_c   1.000
_cell.angle_alpha   90.00
_cell.angle_beta   90.00
_cell.angle_gamma   90.00
#
_symmetry.space_group_name_H-M   'P 1'
#
loop_
_entity.id
_entity.type
_entity.pdbx_description
1 polymer ?
#
loop_
_entity_poly.entity_id
_entity_poly.type
_entity_poly.pdbx_seq_one_letter_code
_entity_poly.pdbx_strand_id
1 'polypeptide(L)'
;MKSPIRLWKKGAGAFLSLLLVGAGAANAGAPAYIASQGTTSVAVVDTATNTTTATITGTGTRNLHLSRDGQRLYSMTPNAMQVVSTATNTVLASVATGNNVVAVAQSAHGYLYVCNNASGTVSVVDASTYAVTATLPRPCQSVVSTPDGSQIWVSTFGPSPTFTPTMEIYDSATNTLVSSFTVPSAPIWFAFTPDGAYVYMTQSSSTVRVFRASDFSLVAAIGVGPNPTFVEVSPDGALAYVANLTGNSVSAIDTATNTVVATTPVGTFPRALAFTPDSAYVYVTNFSSNSVSVIDTATGSVISSFATSVRPWGIVIPRSADADGDGV
;
A
#
# COMPACT_ATOMS: atom_id res chain seq x y z
N MET A 1 26.58 -61.15 -56.05
CA MET A 1 27.25 -61.44 -54.77
C MET A 1 26.84 -60.38 -53.76
N LYS A 2 26.15 -60.83 -52.70
CA LYS A 2 25.97 -60.31 -51.33
C LYS A 2 26.19 -58.81 -51.03
N SER A 3 25.11 -58.14 -50.59
CA SER A 3 25.19 -57.15 -49.51
C SER A 3 25.53 -57.83 -48.18
N PRO A 4 26.05 -57.08 -47.19
CA PRO A 4 25.20 -56.88 -46.03
C PRO A 4 25.23 -55.47 -45.41
N ILE A 5 24.11 -55.25 -44.73
CA ILE A 5 23.68 -54.20 -43.80
C ILE A 5 24.67 -53.99 -42.64
N ARG A 6 24.82 -52.73 -42.19
CA ARG A 6 25.08 -52.42 -40.77
C ARG A 6 24.14 -51.32 -40.26
N LEU A 7 23.23 -51.73 -39.38
CA LEU A 7 22.49 -50.88 -38.44
C LEU A 7 23.45 -50.38 -37.35
N TRP A 8 23.33 -49.10 -36.97
CA TRP A 8 23.42 -48.68 -35.57
C TRP A 8 22.24 -47.77 -35.23
N LYS A 9 21.61 -48.06 -34.10
CA LYS A 9 20.42 -47.40 -33.52
C LYS A 9 20.84 -46.27 -32.56
N LYS A 10 19.86 -45.38 -32.33
CA LYS A 10 19.60 -44.47 -31.19
C LYS A 10 20.22 -43.07 -31.23
N GLY A 11 19.30 -42.10 -31.23
CA GLY A 11 19.55 -40.72 -30.85
C GLY A 11 18.33 -39.86 -31.18
N ALA A 12 17.27 -39.96 -30.38
CA ALA A 12 16.15 -39.04 -30.42
C ALA A 12 16.67 -37.62 -30.09
N GLY A 13 16.86 -36.80 -31.11
CA GLY A 13 17.10 -35.36 -30.95
C GLY A 13 15.75 -34.69 -30.97
N ALA A 14 15.18 -34.45 -29.79
CA ALA A 14 14.00 -33.63 -29.61
C ALA A 14 14.22 -32.28 -30.31
N PHE A 15 13.29 -31.91 -31.20
CA PHE A 15 13.11 -30.51 -31.55
C PHE A 15 12.72 -29.81 -30.26
N LEU A 16 13.69 -29.10 -29.67
CA LEU A 16 13.46 -28.21 -28.55
C LEU A 16 12.53 -27.11 -29.07
N SER A 17 11.25 -27.27 -28.75
CA SER A 17 10.26 -26.21 -28.77
C SER A 17 10.82 -25.05 -27.94
N LEU A 18 11.30 -24.02 -28.63
CA LEU A 18 11.62 -22.74 -28.02
C LEU A 18 10.27 -22.11 -27.62
N LEU A 19 9.86 -22.38 -26.38
CA LEU A 19 8.71 -21.78 -25.74
C LEU A 19 9.05 -20.30 -25.44
N LEU A 20 8.88 -19.41 -26.42
CA LEU A 20 8.64 -18.01 -26.12
C LEU A 20 7.17 -17.89 -25.70
N VAL A 21 6.92 -17.91 -24.39
CA VAL A 21 6.19 -16.88 -23.63
C VAL A 21 6.51 -17.14 -22.15
N GLY A 22 7.68 -16.69 -21.70
CA GLY A 22 7.84 -16.35 -20.29
C GLY A 22 7.18 -14.99 -20.12
N ALA A 23 6.03 -14.95 -19.44
CA ALA A 23 5.56 -13.71 -18.82
C ALA A 23 6.72 -13.14 -17.98
N GLY A 24 6.95 -11.84 -18.12
CA GLY A 24 8.20 -11.18 -17.78
C GLY A 24 8.78 -11.57 -16.44
N ALA A 25 10.04 -12.00 -16.45
CA ALA A 25 10.89 -11.91 -15.28
C ALA A 25 11.23 -10.43 -15.07
N ALA A 26 10.43 -9.74 -14.26
CA ALA A 26 10.72 -8.41 -13.73
C ALA A 26 10.30 -8.44 -12.25
N ASN A 27 11.31 -8.37 -11.36
CA ASN A 27 11.29 -8.67 -9.92
C ASN A 27 10.99 -10.13 -9.53
N ALA A 28 11.99 -11.02 -9.66
CA ALA A 28 11.93 -12.32 -9.02
C ALA A 28 11.91 -12.19 -7.48
N GLY A 29 10.73 -12.33 -6.86
CA GLY A 29 10.60 -12.83 -5.48
C GLY A 29 10.52 -11.82 -4.34
N ALA A 30 10.17 -10.55 -4.57
CA ALA A 30 9.82 -9.66 -3.46
C ALA A 30 8.51 -10.17 -2.81
N PRO A 31 8.46 -10.40 -1.48
CA PRO A 31 7.25 -10.90 -0.84
C PRO A 31 6.20 -9.78 -0.76
N ALA A 32 4.94 -10.08 -1.09
CA ALA A 32 3.83 -9.25 -0.69
C ALA A 32 3.34 -9.66 0.70
N TYR A 33 3.14 -8.69 1.59
CA TYR A 33 2.54 -8.92 2.90
C TYR A 33 1.08 -8.49 2.87
N ILE A 34 0.16 -9.39 3.25
CA ILE A 34 -1.28 -9.16 3.13
C ILE A 34 -1.95 -9.37 4.49
N ALA A 35 -2.50 -8.30 5.04
CA ALA A 35 -3.33 -8.35 6.24
C ALA A 35 -4.77 -8.67 5.88
N SER A 36 -5.45 -9.41 6.76
CA SER A 36 -6.80 -9.91 6.51
C SER A 36 -7.71 -9.61 7.70
N GLN A 37 -8.93 -9.13 7.42
CA GLN A 37 -9.91 -8.91 8.48
C GLN A 37 -10.52 -10.23 8.94
N GLY A 38 -10.50 -10.47 10.25
CA GLY A 38 -11.06 -11.67 10.87
C GLY A 38 -10.03 -12.77 11.13
N THR A 39 -8.76 -12.56 10.74
CA THR A 39 -7.63 -13.35 11.21
C THR A 39 -6.85 -12.55 12.26
N THR A 40 -5.78 -13.12 12.82
CA THR A 40 -4.74 -12.37 13.55
C THR A 40 -3.40 -12.68 12.91
N SER A 41 -3.37 -12.61 11.58
CA SER A 41 -2.23 -13.04 10.78
C SER A 41 -2.06 -12.24 9.50
N VAL A 42 -0.81 -12.10 9.09
CA VAL A 42 -0.39 -11.55 7.79
C VAL A 42 0.09 -12.71 6.92
N ALA A 43 -0.46 -12.83 5.71
CA ALA A 43 0.05 -13.76 4.71
C ALA A 43 1.30 -13.18 4.03
N VAL A 44 2.30 -14.01 3.79
CA VAL A 44 3.47 -13.68 2.97
C VAL A 44 3.29 -14.39 1.64
N VAL A 45 3.23 -13.63 0.55
CA VAL A 45 2.94 -14.12 -0.80
C VAL A 45 4.17 -13.88 -1.68
N ASP A 46 4.62 -14.92 -2.37
CA ASP A 46 5.61 -14.76 -3.43
C ASP A 46 4.95 -14.14 -4.66
N THR A 47 5.39 -12.94 -5.04
CA THR A 47 4.85 -12.19 -6.19
C THR A 47 5.15 -12.86 -7.53
N ALA A 48 6.19 -13.68 -7.63
CA ALA A 48 6.52 -14.39 -8.86
C ALA A 48 5.52 -15.51 -9.17
N THR A 49 5.00 -16.17 -8.13
CA THR A 49 4.09 -17.31 -8.26
C THR A 49 2.66 -17.00 -7.83
N ASN A 50 2.43 -15.86 -7.17
CA ASN A 50 1.18 -15.49 -6.50
C ASN A 50 0.70 -16.57 -5.51
N THR A 51 1.64 -17.18 -4.79
CA THR A 51 1.35 -18.22 -3.79
C THR A 51 1.77 -17.79 -2.39
N THR A 52 0.98 -18.17 -1.38
CA THR A 52 1.32 -17.94 0.02
C THR A 52 2.47 -18.85 0.43
N THR A 53 3.59 -18.26 0.84
CA THR A 53 4.81 -18.97 1.26
C THR A 53 4.94 -19.05 2.78
N ALA A 54 4.34 -18.11 3.51
CA ALA A 54 4.31 -18.13 4.97
C ALA A 54 3.07 -17.42 5.53
N THR A 55 2.83 -17.59 6.83
CA THR A 55 1.79 -16.86 7.58
C THR A 55 2.37 -16.43 8.92
N ILE A 56 2.33 -15.13 9.19
CA ILE A 56 2.86 -14.52 10.41
C ILE A 56 1.70 -14.32 11.38
N THR A 57 1.62 -15.13 12.42
CA THR A 57 0.55 -15.07 13.43
C THR A 57 0.83 -14.01 14.50
N GLY A 58 -0.21 -13.61 15.24
CA GLY A 58 -0.10 -12.57 16.27
C GLY A 58 0.01 -11.15 15.68
N THR A 59 -0.39 -10.96 14.44
CA THR A 59 -0.30 -9.70 13.71
C THR A 59 -1.66 -9.05 13.50
N GLY A 60 -1.65 -7.85 12.91
CA GLY A 60 -2.80 -7.02 12.66
C GLY A 60 -3.65 -7.43 11.46
N THR A 61 -4.78 -6.73 11.32
CA THR A 61 -5.87 -7.08 10.38
C THR A 61 -6.26 -5.97 9.43
N ARG A 62 -5.61 -4.81 9.55
CA ARG A 62 -5.93 -3.59 8.79
C ARG A 62 -4.79 -3.24 7.84
N ASN A 63 -4.41 -1.97 7.78
CA ASN A 63 -3.31 -1.53 6.94
C ASN A 63 -1.98 -2.11 7.44
N LEU A 64 -1.00 -2.03 6.57
CA LEU A 64 0.38 -2.42 6.79
C LEU A 64 1.25 -1.24 6.38
N HIS A 65 2.48 -1.18 6.89
CA HIS A 65 3.48 -0.18 6.53
C HIS A 65 4.84 -0.82 6.70
N LEU A 66 5.81 -0.50 5.87
CA LEU A 66 7.18 -0.96 6.07
C LEU A 66 7.98 0.07 6.87
N SER A 67 9.15 -0.28 7.36
CA SER A 67 10.14 0.73 7.69
C SER A 67 10.82 1.21 6.42
N ARG A 68 11.37 2.43 6.47
CA ARG A 68 12.15 3.02 5.37
C ARG A 68 13.30 2.16 4.86
N ASP A 69 13.86 1.30 5.73
CA ASP A 69 14.92 0.34 5.39
C ASP A 69 14.39 -1.02 4.90
N GLY A 70 13.06 -1.19 4.85
CA GLY A 70 12.37 -2.43 4.48
C GLY A 70 12.57 -3.59 5.47
N GLN A 71 13.24 -3.37 6.60
CA GLN A 71 13.60 -4.43 7.56
C GLN A 71 12.51 -4.73 8.59
N ARG A 72 11.50 -3.87 8.68
CA ARG A 72 10.35 -3.99 9.58
C ARG A 72 9.06 -3.87 8.80
N LEU A 73 8.10 -4.69 9.20
CA LEU A 73 6.71 -4.56 8.83
C LEU A 73 5.93 -4.15 10.08
N TYR A 74 5.19 -3.05 9.98
CA TYR A 74 4.26 -2.59 10.99
C TYR A 74 2.86 -3.05 10.65
N SER A 75 2.21 -3.73 11.59
CA SER A 75 0.90 -4.32 11.39
C SER A 75 -0.07 -3.95 12.51
N MET A 76 -1.30 -3.60 12.17
CA MET A 76 -2.22 -2.94 13.10
C MET A 76 -3.26 -3.92 13.66
N THR A 77 -3.15 -4.21 14.95
CA THR A 77 -4.21 -4.90 15.71
C THR A 77 -5.19 -3.85 16.26
N PRO A 78 -6.36 -4.25 16.79
CA PRO A 78 -7.31 -3.28 17.33
C PRO A 78 -6.71 -2.31 18.36
N ASN A 79 -5.73 -2.73 19.18
CA ASN A 79 -5.24 -1.92 20.31
C ASN A 79 -3.71 -1.73 20.33
N ALA A 80 -3.00 -2.20 19.31
CA ALA A 80 -1.54 -2.18 19.27
C ALA A 80 -1.00 -2.25 17.84
N MET A 81 0.20 -1.70 17.66
CA MET A 81 1.02 -1.92 16.48
C MET A 81 1.99 -3.08 16.75
N GLN A 82 1.99 -4.07 15.88
CA GLN A 82 2.97 -5.14 15.88
C GLN A 82 4.14 -4.75 15.00
N VAL A 83 5.35 -5.07 15.45
CA VAL A 83 6.59 -4.88 14.70
C VAL A 83 7.09 -6.25 14.29
N VAL A 84 7.27 -6.48 13.01
CA VAL A 84 7.63 -7.78 12.43
C VAL A 84 8.94 -7.64 11.67
N SER A 85 9.85 -8.59 11.83
CA SER A 85 11.05 -8.69 10.99
C SER A 85 10.68 -9.20 9.61
N THR A 86 11.00 -8.47 8.54
CA THR A 86 10.77 -8.92 7.16
C THR A 86 11.76 -10.02 6.74
N ALA A 87 12.95 -10.04 7.34
CA ALA A 87 13.97 -11.06 7.06
C ALA A 87 13.60 -12.45 7.63
N THR A 88 12.94 -12.50 8.78
CA THR A 88 12.64 -13.75 9.50
C THR A 88 11.14 -14.05 9.58
N ASN A 89 10.28 -13.11 9.18
CA ASN A 89 8.82 -13.21 9.30
C ASN A 89 8.35 -13.50 10.75
N THR A 90 9.00 -12.88 11.73
CA THR A 90 8.70 -13.05 13.16
C THR A 90 8.30 -11.74 13.82
N VAL A 91 7.32 -11.78 14.72
CA VAL A 91 6.94 -10.63 15.55
C VAL A 91 8.07 -10.33 16.55
N LEU A 92 8.58 -9.10 16.53
CA LEU A 92 9.66 -8.59 17.38
C LEU A 92 9.12 -7.85 18.61
N ALA A 93 8.03 -7.12 18.44
CA ALA A 93 7.44 -6.31 19.50
C ALA A 93 5.94 -6.10 19.27
N SER A 94 5.22 -5.86 20.38
CA SER A 94 3.83 -5.40 20.40
C SER A 94 3.79 -4.08 21.15
N VAL A 95 3.45 -3.00 20.46
CA VAL A 95 3.46 -1.63 20.99
C VAL A 95 2.03 -1.20 21.25
N ALA A 96 1.65 -1.12 22.52
CA ALA A 96 0.37 -0.57 22.92
C ALA A 96 0.34 0.93 22.63
N THR A 97 -0.66 1.37 21.87
CA THR A 97 -0.82 2.77 21.45
C THR A 97 -2.21 3.26 21.84
N GLY A 98 -3.21 3.05 20.99
CA GLY A 98 -4.61 3.37 21.26
C GLY A 98 -5.57 2.39 20.59
N ASN A 99 -6.86 2.74 20.62
CA ASN A 99 -7.93 1.90 20.10
C ASN A 99 -8.19 2.16 18.62
N ASN A 100 -8.53 1.09 17.91
CA ASN A 100 -8.71 1.03 16.46
C ASN A 100 -7.51 1.65 15.73
N VAL A 101 -6.35 1.01 15.85
CA VAL A 101 -5.14 1.41 15.12
C VAL A 101 -5.36 1.17 13.61
N VAL A 102 -5.19 2.20 12.79
CA VAL A 102 -5.54 2.13 11.35
C VAL A 102 -4.41 2.48 10.39
N ALA A 103 -3.42 3.26 10.80
CA ALA A 103 -2.34 3.71 9.93
C ALA A 103 -1.09 3.99 10.77
N VAL A 104 0.07 3.86 10.14
CA VAL A 104 1.36 4.27 10.71
C VAL A 104 2.17 4.92 9.61
N ALA A 105 2.95 5.93 9.97
CA ALA A 105 3.97 6.51 9.12
C ALA A 105 5.29 6.58 9.89
N GLN A 106 6.40 6.22 9.25
CA GLN A 106 7.71 6.51 9.81
C GLN A 106 8.14 7.94 9.44
N SER A 107 8.96 8.58 10.26
CA SER A 107 9.66 9.85 9.94
C SER A 107 11.13 9.60 9.64
N ALA A 108 11.81 10.56 9.01
CA ALA A 108 13.26 10.52 8.85
C ALA A 108 14.03 10.64 10.19
N HIS A 109 13.35 11.15 11.23
CA HIS A 109 13.93 11.38 12.56
C HIS A 109 13.75 10.21 13.52
N GLY A 110 13.39 9.02 13.03
CA GLY A 110 13.34 7.80 13.84
C GLY A 110 12.08 7.66 14.70
N TYR A 111 11.01 8.40 14.39
CA TYR A 111 9.71 8.22 15.03
C TYR A 111 8.69 7.54 14.12
N LEU A 112 7.80 6.74 14.71
CA LEU A 112 6.60 6.21 14.11
C LEU A 112 5.39 6.98 14.63
N TYR A 113 4.53 7.42 13.72
CA TYR A 113 3.29 8.11 14.03
C TYR A 113 2.14 7.15 13.77
N VAL A 114 1.46 6.73 14.85
CA VAL A 114 0.46 5.66 14.82
C VAL A 114 -0.93 6.26 15.02
N CYS A 115 -1.78 6.18 14.00
CA CYS A 115 -3.13 6.70 14.04
C CYS A 115 -4.09 5.75 14.77
N ASN A 116 -4.62 6.21 15.90
CA ASN A 116 -5.59 5.51 16.75
C ASN A 116 -6.98 6.11 16.54
N ASN A 117 -7.68 5.66 15.50
CA ASN A 117 -8.90 6.30 15.01
C ASN A 117 -10.03 6.35 16.06
N ALA A 118 -10.24 5.29 16.84
CA ALA A 118 -11.30 5.27 17.86
C ALA A 118 -10.91 5.99 19.15
N SER A 119 -9.61 6.08 19.45
CA SER A 119 -9.11 6.90 20.56
C SER A 119 -9.11 8.39 20.23
N GLY A 120 -9.17 8.75 18.95
CA GLY A 120 -9.02 10.12 18.50
C GLY A 120 -7.63 10.67 18.81
N THR A 121 -6.58 9.85 18.67
CA THR A 121 -5.20 10.23 18.93
C THR A 121 -4.22 9.74 17.87
N VAL A 122 -3.06 10.40 17.80
CA VAL A 122 -1.88 9.89 17.11
C VAL A 122 -0.78 9.66 18.15
N SER A 123 -0.32 8.42 18.29
CA SER A 123 0.82 8.10 19.17
C SER A 123 2.12 8.32 18.42
N VAL A 124 3.09 9.00 19.06
CA VAL A 124 4.47 9.11 18.57
C VAL A 124 5.29 8.07 19.31
N VAL A 125 5.94 7.18 18.57
CA VAL A 125 6.69 6.04 19.07
C VAL A 125 8.13 6.16 18.59
N ASP A 126 9.10 6.03 19.48
CA ASP A 126 10.51 5.92 19.10
C ASP A 126 10.74 4.58 18.36
N ALA A 127 11.21 4.64 17.12
CA ALA A 127 11.33 3.45 16.26
C ALA A 127 12.45 2.49 16.69
N SER A 128 13.39 2.94 17.54
CA SER A 128 14.51 2.13 18.01
C SER A 128 14.20 1.38 19.30
N THR A 129 13.41 2.00 20.18
CA THR A 129 13.05 1.46 21.50
C THR A 129 11.61 0.95 21.58
N TYR A 130 10.77 1.36 20.63
CA TYR A 130 9.31 1.17 20.61
C TYR A 130 8.58 1.77 21.82
N ALA A 131 9.20 2.73 22.51
CA ALA A 131 8.55 3.49 23.56
C ALA A 131 7.62 4.55 22.97
N VAL A 132 6.40 4.67 23.49
CA VAL A 132 5.50 5.79 23.19
C VAL A 132 6.06 7.04 23.87
N THR A 133 6.53 8.00 23.08
CA THR A 133 7.17 9.24 23.58
C THR A 133 6.17 10.39 23.71
N ALA A 134 5.10 10.39 22.91
CA ALA A 134 4.02 11.36 22.99
C ALA A 134 2.68 10.79 22.48
N THR A 135 1.58 11.44 22.86
CA THR A 135 0.25 11.18 22.31
C THR A 135 -0.42 12.50 21.94
N LEU A 136 -0.69 12.69 20.64
CA LEU A 136 -1.33 13.88 20.11
C LEU A 136 -2.85 13.70 20.13
N PRO A 137 -3.65 14.63 20.71
CA PRO A 137 -5.10 14.53 20.76
C PRO A 137 -5.71 14.95 19.41
N ARG A 138 -5.63 14.05 18.43
CA ARG A 138 -6.05 14.30 17.04
C ARG A 138 -6.91 13.17 16.50
N PRO A 139 -8.15 13.48 16.07
CA PRO A 139 -9.03 12.47 15.52
C PRO A 139 -8.60 12.17 14.08
N CYS A 140 -7.71 11.19 13.94
CA CYS A 140 -7.08 10.84 12.69
C CYS A 140 -7.86 9.76 11.93
N GLN A 141 -7.77 9.79 10.61
CA GLN A 141 -8.30 8.75 9.71
C GLN A 141 -7.15 7.99 9.03
N SER A 142 -6.10 8.71 8.64
CA SER A 142 -4.84 8.16 8.12
C SER A 142 -3.68 9.09 8.50
N VAL A 143 -2.47 8.56 8.39
CA VAL A 143 -1.21 9.27 8.61
C VAL A 143 -0.20 8.76 7.60
N VAL A 144 0.52 9.68 6.95
CA VAL A 144 1.55 9.37 5.94
C VAL A 144 2.70 10.37 6.09
N SER A 145 3.92 9.95 5.77
CA SER A 145 5.09 10.83 5.78
C SER A 145 5.35 11.41 4.40
N THR A 146 5.95 12.59 4.32
CA THR A 146 6.56 13.03 3.07
C THR A 146 7.68 12.07 2.67
N PRO A 147 8.04 11.94 1.38
CA PRO A 147 9.10 11.05 0.94
C PRO A 147 10.45 11.31 1.64
N ASP A 148 10.77 12.58 1.91
CA ASP A 148 11.96 12.97 2.66
C ASP A 148 11.87 12.70 4.18
N GLY A 149 10.68 12.31 4.67
CA GLY A 149 10.36 12.02 6.06
C GLY A 149 10.40 13.22 7.00
N SER A 150 10.52 14.44 6.47
CA SER A 150 10.61 15.67 7.27
C SER A 150 9.26 16.10 7.84
N GLN A 151 8.16 15.68 7.21
CA GLN A 151 6.81 15.99 7.65
C GLN A 151 5.94 14.75 7.81
N ILE A 152 5.01 14.84 8.75
CA ILE A 152 3.93 13.88 8.93
C ILE A 152 2.62 14.57 8.67
N TRP A 153 1.89 14.05 7.69
CA TRP A 153 0.57 14.53 7.33
C TRP A 153 -0.46 13.63 8.00
N VAL A 154 -1.48 14.23 8.58
CA VAL A 154 -2.56 13.55 9.28
C VAL A 154 -3.88 14.02 8.69
N SER A 155 -4.66 13.08 8.17
CA SER A 155 -6.03 13.35 7.75
C SER A 155 -6.95 13.23 8.97
N THR A 156 -7.89 14.16 9.12
CA THR A 156 -8.77 14.19 10.29
C THR A 156 -10.19 13.75 9.97
N PHE A 157 -10.85 13.14 10.95
CA PHE A 157 -12.22 12.64 10.87
C PHE A 157 -13.03 13.02 12.12
N GLY A 158 -14.34 13.18 11.97
CA GLY A 158 -15.22 13.46 13.09
C GLY A 158 -16.70 13.47 12.71
N PRO A 159 -17.61 13.72 13.67
CA PRO A 159 -19.04 13.66 13.44
C PRO A 159 -19.50 14.77 12.48
N SER A 160 -20.23 14.39 11.44
CA SER A 160 -20.92 15.34 10.55
C SER A 160 -22.24 15.80 11.19
N PRO A 161 -22.66 17.07 11.04
CA PRO A 161 -22.04 18.15 10.25
C PRO A 161 -21.11 19.07 11.07
N THR A 162 -20.86 18.78 12.35
CA THR A 162 -20.14 19.70 13.25
C THR A 162 -18.63 19.67 13.07
N PHE A 163 -18.10 18.63 12.46
CA PHE A 163 -16.69 18.48 12.17
C PHE A 163 -16.30 19.12 10.84
N THR A 164 -15.28 19.98 10.87
CA THR A 164 -14.65 20.51 9.65
C THR A 164 -13.45 19.61 9.30
N PRO A 165 -13.48 18.88 8.18
CA PRO A 165 -12.36 18.03 7.78
C PRO A 165 -11.10 18.85 7.48
N THR A 166 -9.98 18.41 8.06
CA THR A 166 -8.67 19.06 7.90
C THR A 166 -7.59 18.07 7.52
N MET A 167 -6.59 18.59 6.84
CA MET A 167 -5.27 17.99 6.76
C MET A 167 -4.36 18.77 7.71
N GLU A 168 -3.70 18.07 8.62
CA GLU A 168 -2.73 18.63 9.56
C GLU A 168 -1.33 18.16 9.22
N ILE A 169 -0.36 19.07 9.29
CA ILE A 169 1.03 18.81 8.92
C ILE A 169 1.90 19.07 10.14
N TYR A 170 2.69 18.06 10.49
CA TYR A 170 3.59 18.07 11.63
C TYR A 170 5.04 18.06 11.14
N ASP A 171 5.87 18.90 11.75
CA ASP A 171 7.32 18.77 11.63
C ASP A 171 7.77 17.54 12.41
N SER A 172 8.45 16.62 11.73
CA SER A 172 8.76 15.30 12.30
C SER A 172 9.96 15.30 13.26
N ALA A 173 10.76 16.37 13.27
CA ALA A 173 11.88 16.54 14.20
C ALA A 173 11.40 17.05 15.57
N THR A 174 10.43 17.97 15.55
CA THR A 174 9.91 18.64 16.75
C THR A 174 8.59 18.07 17.25
N ASN A 175 7.91 17.24 16.43
CA ASN A 175 6.57 16.71 16.68
C ASN A 175 5.53 17.83 16.89
N THR A 176 5.68 18.96 16.20
CA THR A 176 4.80 20.14 16.33
C THR A 176 3.98 20.38 15.07
N LEU A 177 2.75 20.87 15.23
CA LEU A 177 1.89 21.27 14.12
C LEU A 177 2.47 22.51 13.44
N VAL A 178 2.83 22.40 12.16
CA VAL A 178 3.36 23.52 11.37
C VAL A 178 2.31 24.20 10.50
N SER A 179 1.35 23.43 10.00
CA SER A 179 0.30 23.94 9.12
C SER A 179 -0.93 23.06 9.17
N SER A 180 -2.08 23.63 8.81
CA SER A 180 -3.29 22.87 8.52
C SER A 180 -4.13 23.60 7.48
N PHE A 181 -4.91 22.83 6.73
CA PHE A 181 -5.86 23.37 5.78
C PHE A 181 -7.13 22.53 5.74
N THR A 182 -8.24 23.15 5.37
CA THR A 182 -9.54 22.49 5.31
C THR A 182 -9.76 21.83 3.95
N VAL A 183 -10.50 20.72 3.96
CA VAL A 183 -10.93 20.02 2.74
C VAL A 183 -12.46 19.88 2.74
N PRO A 184 -13.11 19.87 1.56
CA PRO A 184 -14.56 19.98 1.47
C PRO A 184 -15.30 18.73 1.95
N SER A 185 -14.61 17.59 2.08
CA SER A 185 -15.19 16.34 2.57
C SER A 185 -14.15 15.53 3.33
N ALA A 186 -14.62 14.62 4.19
CA ALA A 186 -13.74 13.83 5.06
C ALA A 186 -12.68 13.07 4.24
N PRO A 187 -11.37 13.38 4.43
CA PRO A 187 -10.28 12.66 3.80
C PRO A 187 -10.21 11.22 4.34
N ILE A 188 -9.86 10.26 3.48
CA ILE A 188 -9.80 8.83 3.84
C ILE A 188 -8.35 8.33 3.81
N TRP A 189 -7.68 8.51 2.67
CA TRP A 189 -6.29 8.13 2.44
C TRP A 189 -5.61 9.14 1.53
N PHE A 190 -4.29 9.13 1.51
CA PHE A 190 -3.51 9.97 0.60
C PHE A 190 -2.13 9.36 0.36
N ALA A 191 -1.52 9.72 -0.77
CA ALA A 191 -0.19 9.26 -1.18
C ALA A 191 0.56 10.42 -1.85
N PHE A 192 1.87 10.51 -1.62
CA PHE A 192 2.72 11.52 -2.26
C PHE A 192 3.25 11.00 -3.60
N THR A 193 3.55 11.92 -4.52
CA THR A 193 4.47 11.59 -5.61
C THR A 193 5.86 11.32 -5.04
N PRO A 194 6.68 10.44 -5.65
CA PRO A 194 8.00 10.09 -5.12
C PRO A 194 8.95 11.28 -4.94
N ASP A 195 8.77 12.35 -5.72
CA ASP A 195 9.51 13.61 -5.60
C ASP A 195 9.00 14.53 -4.48
N GLY A 196 7.91 14.16 -3.81
CA GLY A 196 7.26 14.93 -2.74
C GLY A 196 6.53 16.19 -3.23
N ALA A 197 6.41 16.42 -4.53
CA ALA A 197 5.86 17.66 -5.07
C ALA A 197 4.32 17.74 -4.93
N TYR A 198 3.64 16.60 -5.04
CA TYR A 198 2.18 16.51 -5.02
C TYR A 198 1.69 15.44 -4.05
N VAL A 199 0.47 15.64 -3.56
CA VAL A 199 -0.25 14.64 -2.75
C VAL A 199 -1.62 14.39 -3.35
N TYR A 200 -1.92 13.12 -3.59
CA TYR A 200 -3.20 12.63 -4.06
C TYR A 200 -4.02 12.18 -2.85
N MET A 201 -5.26 12.65 -2.73
CA MET A 201 -6.10 12.41 -1.57
C MET A 201 -7.46 11.85 -1.99
N THR A 202 -7.82 10.69 -1.43
CA THR A 202 -9.17 10.17 -1.49
C THR A 202 -10.02 10.76 -0.38
N GLN A 203 -11.30 10.90 -0.66
CA GLN A 203 -12.27 11.50 0.25
C GLN A 203 -13.64 10.89 0.00
N SER A 204 -14.59 11.12 0.90
CA SER A 204 -15.98 10.61 0.82
C SER A 204 -16.79 11.23 -0.33
N SER A 205 -16.36 11.01 -1.58
CA SER A 205 -16.90 11.59 -2.82
C SER A 205 -16.71 10.59 -4.01
N SER A 206 -16.72 11.06 -5.26
CA SER A 206 -16.24 10.28 -6.42
C SER A 206 -15.07 11.00 -7.11
N THR A 207 -14.23 11.65 -6.30
CA THR A 207 -13.09 12.45 -6.76
C THR A 207 -11.84 12.17 -5.93
N VAL A 208 -10.69 12.22 -6.59
CA VAL A 208 -9.38 12.37 -5.95
C VAL A 208 -8.95 13.83 -6.07
N ARG A 209 -8.50 14.44 -4.98
CA ARG A 209 -7.95 15.80 -5.01
C ARG A 209 -6.43 15.73 -5.00
N VAL A 210 -5.82 16.56 -5.83
CA VAL A 210 -4.36 16.70 -5.92
C VAL A 210 -3.98 18.05 -5.37
N PHE A 211 -3.09 18.09 -4.40
CA PHE A 211 -2.54 19.32 -3.84
C PHE A 211 -1.06 19.40 -4.12
N ARG A 212 -0.55 20.61 -4.31
CA ARG A 212 0.89 20.87 -4.27
C ARG A 212 1.34 20.84 -2.81
N ALA A 213 2.37 20.04 -2.51
CA ALA A 213 2.82 19.83 -1.14
C ALA A 213 3.46 21.06 -0.50
N SER A 214 4.07 21.95 -1.31
CA SER A 214 4.79 23.13 -0.82
C SER A 214 3.90 24.27 -0.34
N ASP A 215 2.69 24.41 -0.88
CA ASP A 215 1.79 25.54 -0.60
C ASP A 215 0.33 25.11 -0.32
N PHE A 216 0.05 23.80 -0.35
CA PHE A 216 -1.27 23.21 -0.11
C PHE A 216 -2.35 23.66 -1.10
N SER A 217 -1.96 24.26 -2.23
CA SER A 217 -2.91 24.70 -3.25
C SER A 217 -3.52 23.49 -3.96
N LEU A 218 -4.82 23.58 -4.24
CA LEU A 218 -5.50 22.59 -5.08
C LEU A 218 -4.98 22.70 -6.52
N VAL A 219 -4.46 21.59 -7.04
CA VAL A 219 -3.99 21.46 -8.41
C VAL A 219 -5.08 20.86 -9.29
N ALA A 220 -5.73 19.80 -8.83
CA ALA A 220 -6.76 19.09 -9.59
C ALA A 220 -7.83 18.46 -8.68
N ALA A 221 -9.02 18.30 -9.24
CA ALA A 221 -10.07 17.44 -8.70
C ALA A 221 -10.46 16.44 -9.80
N ILE A 222 -9.98 15.21 -9.68
CA ILE A 222 -10.03 14.19 -10.72
C ILE A 222 -11.23 13.30 -10.45
N GLY A 223 -12.16 13.22 -11.40
CA GLY A 223 -13.29 12.29 -11.32
C GLY A 223 -12.80 10.84 -11.46
N VAL A 224 -13.17 9.99 -10.50
CA VAL A 224 -12.83 8.55 -10.48
C VAL A 224 -14.11 7.73 -10.25
N GLY A 225 -13.97 6.42 -10.04
CA GLY A 225 -15.09 5.57 -9.68
C GLY A 225 -15.71 5.92 -8.31
N PRO A 226 -16.85 5.29 -7.98
CA PRO A 226 -17.59 5.62 -6.78
C PRO A 226 -16.88 5.14 -5.50
N ASN A 227 -16.93 5.99 -4.46
CA ASN A 227 -16.37 5.76 -3.13
C ASN A 227 -14.88 5.35 -3.16
N PRO A 228 -13.98 6.24 -3.63
CA PRO A 228 -12.56 5.96 -3.63
C PRO A 228 -12.05 5.93 -2.18
N THR A 229 -11.44 4.82 -1.77
CA THR A 229 -10.99 4.64 -0.38
C THR A 229 -9.48 4.67 -0.21
N PHE A 230 -8.74 4.39 -1.26
CA PHE A 230 -7.28 4.29 -1.22
C PHE A 230 -6.72 4.80 -2.54
N VAL A 231 -5.60 5.48 -2.46
CA VAL A 231 -4.83 5.93 -3.62
C VAL A 231 -3.38 5.62 -3.34
N GLU A 232 -2.68 5.23 -4.40
CA GLU A 232 -1.26 4.93 -4.37
C GLU A 232 -0.58 5.49 -5.61
N VAL A 233 0.63 6.04 -5.47
CA VAL A 233 1.41 6.53 -6.61
C VAL A 233 2.50 5.51 -6.94
N SER A 234 2.70 5.21 -8.22
CA SER A 234 3.71 4.26 -8.65
C SER A 234 5.12 4.73 -8.25
N PRO A 235 6.07 3.81 -7.97
CA PRO A 235 7.45 4.16 -7.64
C PRO A 235 8.17 5.04 -8.67
N ASP A 236 7.81 4.93 -9.95
CA ASP A 236 8.33 5.80 -11.03
C ASP A 236 7.61 7.16 -11.11
N GLY A 237 6.57 7.37 -10.30
CA GLY A 237 5.76 8.58 -10.22
C GLY A 237 4.82 8.80 -11.39
N ALA A 238 4.75 7.90 -12.38
CA ALA A 238 4.03 8.11 -13.63
C ALA A 238 2.51 7.91 -13.50
N LEU A 239 2.08 7.02 -12.59
CA LEU A 239 0.69 6.64 -12.43
C LEU A 239 0.26 6.74 -10.97
N ALA A 240 -1.00 7.13 -10.73
CA ALA A 240 -1.66 6.95 -9.44
C ALA A 240 -2.86 6.02 -9.61
N TYR A 241 -2.94 4.96 -8.80
CA TYR A 241 -4.05 4.00 -8.83
C TYR A 241 -4.98 4.22 -7.65
N VAL A 242 -6.30 4.15 -7.90
CA VAL A 242 -7.34 4.49 -6.93
C VAL A 242 -8.33 3.34 -6.80
N ALA A 243 -8.45 2.78 -5.59
CA ALA A 243 -9.42 1.73 -5.31
C ALA A 243 -10.83 2.32 -5.15
N ASN A 244 -11.73 2.00 -6.08
CA ASN A 244 -13.12 2.46 -6.08
C ASN A 244 -14.02 1.42 -5.39
N LEU A 245 -14.20 1.55 -4.07
CA LEU A 245 -14.72 0.49 -3.21
C LEU A 245 -16.07 -0.07 -3.68
N THR A 246 -17.05 0.79 -3.94
CA THR A 246 -18.40 0.34 -4.36
C THR A 246 -18.52 0.16 -5.86
N GLY A 247 -17.52 0.61 -6.63
CA GLY A 247 -17.45 0.47 -8.07
C GLY A 247 -16.77 -0.83 -8.53
N ASN A 248 -16.23 -1.63 -7.61
CA ASN A 248 -15.49 -2.87 -7.90
C ASN A 248 -14.46 -2.69 -9.03
N SER A 249 -13.76 -1.56 -9.00
CA SER A 249 -12.81 -1.16 -10.03
C SER A 249 -11.64 -0.39 -9.44
N VAL A 250 -10.59 -0.25 -10.21
CA VAL A 250 -9.45 0.62 -9.93
C VAL A 250 -9.31 1.63 -11.05
N SER A 251 -9.20 2.92 -10.72
CA SER A 251 -8.91 3.98 -11.70
C SER A 251 -7.41 4.24 -11.73
N ALA A 252 -6.81 4.27 -12.92
CA ALA A 252 -5.42 4.68 -13.14
C ALA A 252 -5.40 6.13 -13.63
N ILE A 253 -4.60 6.97 -12.99
CA ILE A 253 -4.44 8.39 -13.27
C ILE A 253 -3.02 8.62 -13.77
N ASP A 254 -2.87 9.26 -14.93
CA ASP A 254 -1.58 9.80 -15.37
C ASP A 254 -1.27 11.05 -14.54
N THR A 255 -0.14 11.03 -13.83
CA THR A 255 0.21 12.07 -12.85
C THR A 255 0.70 13.37 -13.49
N ALA A 256 1.22 13.30 -14.71
CA ALA A 256 1.69 14.46 -15.46
C ALA A 256 0.52 15.31 -15.96
N THR A 257 -0.58 14.66 -16.35
CA THR A 257 -1.78 15.30 -16.90
C THR A 257 -2.93 15.41 -15.91
N ASN A 258 -2.87 14.67 -14.79
CA ASN A 258 -3.96 14.52 -13.83
C ASN A 258 -5.26 14.00 -14.49
N THR A 259 -5.14 13.05 -15.41
CA THR A 259 -6.29 12.47 -16.13
C THR A 259 -6.39 10.97 -15.92
N VAL A 260 -7.63 10.45 -15.85
CA VAL A 260 -7.85 9.00 -15.78
C VAL A 260 -7.56 8.38 -17.14
N VAL A 261 -6.59 7.46 -17.20
CA VAL A 261 -6.18 6.75 -18.42
C VAL A 261 -6.77 5.35 -18.52
N ALA A 262 -7.17 4.75 -17.40
CA ALA A 262 -7.87 3.47 -17.38
C ALA A 262 -8.82 3.37 -16.18
N THR A 263 -9.87 2.56 -16.33
CA THR A 263 -10.68 2.08 -15.20
C THR A 263 -10.88 0.59 -15.37
N THR A 264 -10.25 -0.17 -14.47
CA THR A 264 -10.08 -1.61 -14.60
C THR A 264 -11.02 -2.32 -13.62
N PRO A 265 -11.96 -3.17 -14.08
CA PRO A 265 -12.74 -4.01 -13.19
C PRO A 265 -11.85 -4.97 -12.40
N VAL A 266 -12.10 -5.10 -11.10
CA VAL A 266 -11.42 -6.03 -10.19
C VAL A 266 -12.45 -6.81 -9.38
N GLY A 267 -12.02 -7.47 -8.30
CA GLY A 267 -12.95 -8.12 -7.38
C GLY A 267 -13.81 -7.13 -6.59
N THR A 268 -14.69 -7.70 -5.77
CA THR A 268 -15.69 -6.94 -5.00
C THR A 268 -15.05 -6.26 -3.80
N PHE A 269 -15.36 -4.96 -3.64
CA PHE A 269 -14.87 -4.10 -2.55
C PHE A 269 -13.33 -4.03 -2.50
N PRO A 270 -12.67 -3.46 -3.53
CA PRO A 270 -11.22 -3.24 -3.49
C PRO A 270 -10.86 -2.27 -2.35
N ARG A 271 -9.82 -2.58 -1.56
CA ARG A 271 -9.46 -1.81 -0.35
C ARG A 271 -8.12 -1.11 -0.43
N ALA A 272 -7.04 -1.85 -0.66
CA ALA A 272 -5.68 -1.31 -0.70
C ALA A 272 -4.97 -1.78 -1.97
N LEU A 273 -3.90 -1.07 -2.30
CA LEU A 273 -3.12 -1.23 -3.51
C LEU A 273 -1.64 -1.33 -3.10
N ALA A 274 -0.85 -2.10 -3.83
CA ALA A 274 0.61 -2.03 -3.74
C ALA A 274 1.28 -2.27 -5.09
N PHE A 275 2.21 -1.41 -5.47
CA PHE A 275 2.99 -1.58 -6.69
C PHE A 275 4.15 -2.55 -6.47
N THR A 276 4.55 -3.24 -7.53
CA THR A 276 5.87 -3.85 -7.56
C THR A 276 6.95 -2.77 -7.65
N PRO A 277 8.18 -3.02 -7.15
CA PRO A 277 9.24 -2.00 -7.12
C PRO A 277 9.62 -1.40 -8.47
N ASP A 278 9.34 -2.11 -9.57
CA ASP A 278 9.57 -1.67 -10.95
C ASP A 278 8.36 -0.96 -11.58
N SER A 279 7.30 -0.69 -10.81
CA SER A 279 6.03 -0.11 -11.27
C SER A 279 5.29 -0.92 -12.34
N ALA A 280 5.72 -2.16 -12.64
CA ALA A 280 5.15 -2.97 -13.72
C ALA A 280 3.79 -3.57 -13.37
N TYR A 281 3.55 -3.85 -12.09
CA TYR A 281 2.32 -4.44 -11.61
C TYR A 281 1.79 -3.72 -10.39
N VAL A 282 0.47 -3.77 -10.21
CA VAL A 282 -0.19 -3.35 -8.97
C VAL A 282 -1.11 -4.46 -8.47
N TYR A 283 -0.96 -4.77 -7.19
CA TYR A 283 -1.76 -5.76 -6.48
C TYR A 283 -2.90 -5.06 -5.75
N VAL A 284 -4.10 -5.62 -5.85
CA VAL A 284 -5.35 -5.01 -5.34
C VAL A 284 -6.02 -5.98 -4.40
N THR A 285 -6.20 -5.62 -3.13
CA THR A 285 -6.94 -6.45 -2.16
C THR A 285 -8.45 -6.31 -2.37
N ASN A 286 -9.12 -7.40 -2.75
CA ASN A 286 -10.57 -7.44 -2.97
C ASN A 286 -11.27 -8.03 -1.75
N PHE A 287 -11.69 -7.16 -0.84
CA PHE A 287 -12.14 -7.52 0.49
C PHE A 287 -13.34 -8.48 0.49
N SER A 288 -14.39 -8.21 -0.27
CA SER A 288 -15.58 -9.07 -0.26
C SER A 288 -15.42 -10.30 -1.15
N SER A 289 -14.47 -10.27 -2.10
CA SER A 289 -14.15 -11.43 -2.95
C SER A 289 -13.12 -12.38 -2.33
N ASN A 290 -12.56 -12.07 -1.15
CA ASN A 290 -11.50 -12.84 -0.52
C ASN A 290 -10.32 -13.13 -1.48
N SER A 291 -9.95 -12.17 -2.32
CA SER A 291 -8.93 -12.38 -3.36
C SER A 291 -8.05 -11.15 -3.56
N VAL A 292 -6.99 -11.32 -4.33
CA VAL A 292 -6.12 -10.23 -4.79
C VAL A 292 -6.06 -10.26 -6.30
N SER A 293 -6.28 -9.12 -6.94
CA SER A 293 -6.09 -8.94 -8.39
C SER A 293 -4.70 -8.37 -8.67
N VAL A 294 -4.05 -8.83 -9.74
CA VAL A 294 -2.78 -8.28 -10.23
C VAL A 294 -3.05 -7.60 -11.57
N ILE A 295 -2.82 -6.30 -11.64
CA ILE A 295 -2.99 -5.50 -12.84
C ILE A 295 -1.61 -5.21 -13.43
N ASP A 296 -1.45 -5.45 -14.73
CA ASP A 296 -0.32 -4.99 -15.53
C ASP A 296 -0.51 -3.49 -15.83
N THR A 297 0.45 -2.66 -15.44
CA THR A 297 0.32 -1.19 -15.53
C THR A 297 0.46 -0.67 -16.95
N ALA A 298 1.19 -1.38 -17.82
CA ALA A 298 1.34 -1.00 -19.22
C ALA A 298 0.06 -1.22 -20.02
N THR A 299 -0.71 -2.26 -19.69
CA THR A 299 -1.95 -2.62 -20.39
C THR A 299 -3.22 -2.19 -19.65
N GLY A 300 -3.10 -1.84 -18.37
CA GLY A 300 -4.24 -1.55 -17.49
C GLY A 300 -5.15 -2.75 -17.25
N SER A 301 -4.70 -3.98 -17.52
CA SER A 301 -5.53 -5.19 -17.50
C SER A 301 -5.18 -6.10 -16.32
N VAL A 302 -6.18 -6.77 -15.75
CA VAL A 302 -5.96 -7.82 -14.74
C VAL A 302 -5.35 -9.04 -15.44
N ILE A 303 -4.13 -9.41 -15.05
CA ILE A 303 -3.40 -10.56 -15.62
C ILE A 303 -3.43 -11.79 -14.72
N SER A 304 -3.74 -11.61 -13.43
CA SER A 304 -3.82 -12.69 -12.45
C SER A 304 -4.81 -12.32 -11.34
N SER A 305 -5.42 -13.35 -10.74
CA SER A 305 -6.22 -13.21 -9.53
C SER A 305 -6.05 -14.46 -8.70
N PHE A 306 -5.75 -14.29 -7.42
CA PHE A 306 -5.54 -15.42 -6.50
C PHE A 306 -6.33 -15.24 -5.21
N ALA A 307 -6.71 -16.37 -4.61
CA ALA A 307 -7.50 -16.37 -3.39
C ALA A 307 -6.62 -16.07 -2.16
N THR A 308 -7.23 -15.40 -1.19
CA THR A 308 -6.72 -15.24 0.18
C THR A 308 -7.61 -16.05 1.12
N SER A 309 -7.22 -16.19 2.39
CA SER A 309 -8.02 -16.93 3.36
C SER A 309 -9.36 -16.24 3.67
N VAL A 310 -9.35 -14.93 3.91
CA VAL A 310 -10.56 -14.14 4.18
C VAL A 310 -10.25 -12.64 4.08
N ARG A 311 -11.19 -11.86 3.52
CA ARG A 311 -11.30 -10.40 3.62
C ARG A 311 -9.97 -9.64 3.66
N PRO A 312 -9.14 -9.70 2.60
CA PRO A 312 -7.87 -9.00 2.58
C PRO A 312 -8.10 -7.49 2.67
N TRP A 313 -7.27 -6.82 3.47
CA TRP A 313 -7.38 -5.39 3.75
C TRP A 313 -6.14 -4.66 3.27
N GLY A 314 -5.08 -4.62 4.08
CA GLY A 314 -3.81 -3.98 3.74
C GLY A 314 -2.92 -4.91 2.93
N ILE A 315 -2.16 -4.32 2.02
CA ILE A 315 -1.09 -4.98 1.28
C ILE A 315 0.11 -4.04 1.21
N VAL A 316 1.32 -4.58 1.35
CA VAL A 316 2.59 -3.87 1.08
C VAL A 316 3.55 -4.80 0.36
N ILE A 317 4.38 -4.25 -0.53
CA ILE A 317 5.43 -4.95 -1.26
C ILE A 317 6.75 -4.19 -1.02
N PRO A 318 7.76 -4.82 -0.40
CA PRO A 318 9.04 -4.17 -0.15
C PRO A 318 9.76 -3.74 -1.42
N ARG A 319 10.33 -2.54 -1.40
CA ARG A 319 11.29 -2.02 -2.38
C ARG A 319 12.61 -1.70 -1.69
N SER A 320 13.72 -1.87 -2.42
CA SER A 320 15.08 -1.67 -1.89
C SER A 320 15.40 -0.20 -1.57
N ALA A 321 14.58 0.74 -2.03
CA ALA A 321 14.60 2.15 -1.68
C ALA A 321 13.15 2.62 -1.48
N ASP A 322 12.67 2.49 -0.23
CA ASP A 322 11.36 2.97 0.21
C ASP A 322 11.54 4.25 1.02
N ALA A 323 11.66 5.38 0.32
CA ALA A 323 12.02 6.64 0.95
C ALA A 323 10.95 7.13 1.93
N ASP A 324 9.67 6.84 1.71
CA ASP A 324 8.52 7.16 2.56
C ASP A 324 8.20 6.08 3.60
N GLY A 325 8.69 4.85 3.41
CA GLY A 325 8.43 3.70 4.27
C GLY A 325 7.03 3.11 4.08
N ASP A 326 6.25 3.55 3.10
CA ASP A 326 4.89 3.08 2.95
C ASP A 326 4.79 1.63 2.48
N GLY A 327 5.89 1.04 2.03
CA GLY A 327 5.95 -0.29 1.44
C GLY A 327 5.08 -0.37 0.20
N VAL A 328 4.94 0.77 -0.48
CA VAL A 328 4.13 0.98 -1.67
C VAL A 328 4.88 1.84 -2.67
#